data_AF-A0A351JSY7-F1
#
_entry.id   AF-A0A351JSY7-F1
#
_cell.length_a   1.000
_cell.length_b   1.000
_cell.length_c   1.000
_cell.angle_alpha   90.00
_cell.angle_beta   90.00
_cell.angle_gamma   90.00
#
_symmetry.space_group_name_H-M   'P 1'
#
loop_
_entity.id
_entity.type
_entity.pdbx_description
1 polymer ?
#
loop_
_entity_poly.entity_id
_entity_poly.type
_entity_poly.pdbx_seq_one_letter_code
_entity_poly.pdbx_strand_id
1 'polypeptide(L)'
;MSDTTSVIQKRLKILDDLLKELNKLKDDLDGALQDDPNYGKFLEEREETKKDHKEKKGRIMATGVVKGYQVEIKEKIQEIKENREILSQELVDYYRENGTLEIVDANGNVKRMKFSVKLVN
;
A
#
# COMPACT_ATOMS: atom_id res chain seq x y z
N MET A 1 28.19 28.48 38.31
CA MET A 1 27.29 27.83 37.33
C MET A 1 26.11 28.76 37.12
N SER A 2 25.69 28.99 35.86
CA SER A 2 24.57 29.90 35.54
C SER A 2 23.26 29.37 36.15
N ASP A 3 22.47 30.26 36.76
CA ASP A 3 21.18 29.95 37.40
C ASP A 3 20.22 29.24 36.43
N THR A 4 20.30 29.61 35.14
CA THR A 4 19.56 28.98 34.04
C THR A 4 19.92 27.50 33.86
N THR A 5 21.18 27.12 34.02
CA THR A 5 21.62 25.72 33.89
C THR A 5 20.99 24.84 34.98
N SER A 6 20.87 25.36 36.21
CA SER A 6 20.22 24.64 37.31
C SER A 6 18.71 24.45 37.07
N VAL A 7 18.03 25.48 36.55
CA VAL A 7 16.61 25.40 36.19
C VAL A 7 16.39 24.37 35.06
N ILE A 8 17.24 24.38 34.03
CA ILE A 8 17.16 23.41 32.93
C ILE A 8 17.36 21.97 33.45
N GLN A 9 18.35 21.72 34.31
CA GLN A 9 18.59 20.40 34.88
C GLN A 9 17.40 19.89 35.72
N LYS A 10 16.78 20.77 36.51
CA LYS A 10 15.55 20.42 37.25
C LYS A 10 14.41 20.04 36.32
N ARG A 11 14.23 20.77 35.21
CA ARG A 11 13.20 20.46 34.22
C ARG A 11 13.46 19.13 33.49
N LEU A 12 14.70 18.87 33.10
CA LEU A 12 15.07 17.59 32.49
C LEU A 12 14.81 16.41 33.43
N LYS A 13 15.12 16.55 34.73
CA LYS A 13 14.80 15.51 35.72
C LYS A 13 13.30 15.27 35.86
N ILE A 14 12.50 16.34 35.95
CA ILE A 14 11.03 16.21 36.01
C ILE A 14 10.50 15.48 34.77
N LEU A 15 11.02 15.79 33.58
CA LEU A 15 10.61 15.11 32.35
C LEU A 15 10.98 13.62 32.35
N ASP A 16 12.20 13.28 32.79
CA ASP A 16 12.63 11.88 32.90
C ASP A 16 11.78 11.09 33.90
N ASP A 17 11.48 11.68 35.06
CA ASP A 17 10.64 11.07 36.09
C ASP A 17 9.20 10.84 35.56
N LEU A 18 8.62 11.84 34.87
CA LEU A 18 7.29 11.72 34.26
C LEU A 18 7.25 10.67 33.13
N LEU A 19 8.31 10.56 32.32
CA LEU A 19 8.39 9.54 31.27
C LEU A 19 8.47 8.13 31.85
N LYS A 20 9.22 7.95 32.95
CA LYS A 20 9.29 6.67 33.66
C LYS A 20 7.94 6.29 34.25
N GLU A 21 7.26 7.25 34.89
CA GLU A 21 5.93 7.02 35.45
C GLU A 21 4.90 6.69 34.36
N LEU A 22 4.92 7.41 33.24
CA LEU A 22 4.06 7.13 32.09
C LEU A 22 4.26 5.72 31.53
N ASN A 23 5.52 5.28 31.39
CA ASN A 23 5.81 3.94 30.89
C ASN A 23 5.30 2.87 31.87
N LYS A 24 5.55 3.07 33.17
CA LYS A 24 5.02 2.17 34.20
C LYS A 24 3.48 2.09 34.17
N LEU A 25 2.79 3.22 34.04
CA LEU A 25 1.33 3.25 33.97
C LEU A 25 0.78 2.52 32.73
N LYS A 26 1.51 2.56 31.61
CA LYS A 26 1.14 1.77 30.41
C LYS A 26 1.31 0.28 30.67
N ASP A 27 2.42 -0.13 31.27
CA ASP A 27 2.66 -1.53 31.60
C ASP A 27 1.63 -2.06 32.61
N ASP A 28 1.30 -1.27 33.64
CA ASP A 28 0.28 -1.59 34.63
C ASP A 28 -1.13 -1.67 34.00
N LEU A 29 -1.44 -0.76 33.06
CA LEU A 29 -2.70 -0.79 32.30
C LEU A 29 -2.79 -2.05 31.42
N ASP A 30 -1.73 -2.38 30.71
CA ASP A 30 -1.68 -3.57 29.85
C ASP A 30 -1.83 -4.85 30.70
N GLY A 31 -1.18 -4.91 31.87
CA GLY A 31 -1.36 -6.00 32.83
C GLY A 31 -2.81 -6.09 33.33
N ALA A 32 -3.40 -4.97 33.76
CA ALA A 32 -4.78 -4.94 34.24
C ALA A 32 -5.80 -5.36 33.17
N LEU A 33 -5.55 -5.01 31.90
CA LEU A 33 -6.37 -5.47 30.78
C LEU A 33 -6.22 -6.97 30.56
N GLN A 34 -5.00 -7.52 30.62
CA GLN A 34 -4.76 -8.96 30.44
C GLN A 34 -5.39 -9.80 31.55
N ASP A 35 -5.44 -9.28 32.77
CA ASP A 35 -6.07 -9.94 33.92
C ASP A 35 -7.60 -9.84 33.90
N ASP A 36 -8.19 -8.95 33.09
CA ASP A 36 -9.65 -8.81 32.95
C ASP A 36 -10.23 -9.94 32.06
N PRO A 37 -11.10 -10.81 32.61
CA PRO A 37 -11.68 -11.91 31.85
C PRO A 37 -12.55 -11.48 30.65
N ASN A 38 -13.10 -10.27 30.67
CA ASN A 38 -13.88 -9.72 29.56
C ASN A 38 -12.98 -9.25 28.42
N TYR A 39 -11.77 -8.75 28.73
CA TYR A 39 -10.79 -8.39 27.71
C TYR A 39 -10.27 -9.63 26.98
N GLY A 40 -9.98 -10.71 27.73
CA GLY A 40 -9.64 -12.01 27.13
C GLY A 40 -10.71 -12.53 26.17
N LYS A 41 -11.98 -12.54 26.62
CA LYS A 41 -13.13 -12.92 25.77
C LYS A 41 -13.27 -12.02 24.54
N PHE A 42 -13.11 -10.71 24.69
CA PHE A 42 -13.14 -9.78 23.57
C PHE A 42 -12.06 -10.09 22.51
N LEU A 43 -10.84 -10.43 22.95
CA LEU A 43 -9.77 -10.81 22.02
C LEU A 43 -10.09 -12.11 21.29
N GLU A 44 -10.64 -13.11 21.99
CA GLU A 44 -11.08 -14.37 21.39
C GLU A 44 -12.19 -14.16 20.36
N GLU A 45 -13.25 -13.42 20.71
CA GLU A 45 -14.36 -13.08 19.80
C GLU A 45 -13.88 -12.32 18.56
N ARG A 46 -12.90 -11.42 18.73
CA ARG A 46 -12.28 -10.69 17.62
C ARG A 46 -11.53 -11.61 16.68
N GLU A 47 -10.73 -12.54 17.21
CA GLU A 47 -9.98 -13.49 16.39
C GLU A 47 -10.91 -14.48 15.69
N GLU A 48 -11.96 -14.95 16.37
CA GLU A 48 -12.99 -15.78 15.77
C GLU A 48 -13.69 -15.05 14.62
N THR A 49 -14.11 -13.80 14.83
CA THR A 49 -14.72 -12.95 13.79
C THR A 49 -13.79 -12.76 12.60
N LYS A 50 -12.49 -12.53 12.82
CA LYS A 50 -11.50 -12.41 11.74
C LYS A 50 -11.37 -13.70 10.95
N LYS A 51 -11.32 -14.85 11.63
CA LYS A 51 -11.28 -16.16 10.99
C LYS A 51 -12.53 -16.38 10.14
N ASP A 52 -13.69 -16.12 10.70
CA ASP A 52 -14.99 -16.22 10.02
C ASP A 52 -15.06 -15.33 8.78
N HIS A 53 -14.60 -14.08 8.90
CA HIS A 53 -14.52 -13.15 7.77
C HIS A 53 -13.61 -13.69 6.67
N LYS A 54 -12.41 -14.19 7.04
CA LYS A 54 -11.45 -14.74 6.09
C LYS A 54 -12.03 -15.95 5.35
N GLU A 55 -12.71 -16.85 6.06
CA GLU A 55 -13.34 -18.02 5.47
C GLU A 55 -14.48 -17.64 4.52
N LYS A 56 -15.40 -16.76 4.96
CA LYS A 56 -16.52 -16.28 4.12
C LYS A 56 -16.02 -15.57 2.88
N LYS A 57 -15.04 -14.67 3.03
CA LYS A 57 -14.38 -14.00 1.90
C LYS A 57 -13.73 -15.02 0.97
N GLY A 58 -13.01 -16.01 1.49
CA GLY A 58 -12.41 -17.08 0.70
C GLY A 58 -13.44 -17.86 -0.12
N ARG A 59 -14.59 -18.22 0.47
CA ARG A 59 -15.70 -18.88 -0.24
C ARG A 59 -16.27 -18.01 -1.37
N ILE A 60 -16.49 -16.72 -1.11
CA ILE A 60 -16.96 -15.76 -2.14
C ILE A 60 -15.94 -15.65 -3.28
N MET A 61 -14.67 -15.49 -2.96
CA MET A 61 -13.58 -15.42 -3.95
C MET A 61 -13.45 -16.72 -4.76
N ALA A 62 -13.83 -17.86 -4.18
CA ALA A 62 -13.80 -19.14 -4.85
C ALA A 62 -15.01 -19.38 -5.78
N THR A 63 -16.02 -18.50 -5.76
CA THR A 63 -17.19 -18.61 -6.65
C THR A 63 -16.78 -18.50 -8.11
N GLY A 64 -17.50 -19.20 -8.98
CA GLY A 64 -17.24 -19.19 -10.42
C GLY A 64 -17.27 -17.79 -11.03
N VAL A 65 -18.17 -16.91 -10.56
CA VAL A 65 -18.29 -15.52 -11.03
C VAL A 65 -17.02 -14.72 -10.71
N VAL A 66 -16.54 -14.76 -9.47
CA VAL A 66 -15.34 -14.00 -9.08
C VAL A 66 -14.10 -14.56 -9.77
N LYS A 67 -13.97 -15.88 -9.87
CA LYS A 67 -12.88 -16.51 -10.64
C LYS A 67 -12.94 -16.14 -12.12
N GLY A 68 -14.13 -16.08 -12.72
CA GLY A 68 -14.34 -15.65 -14.09
C GLY A 68 -13.80 -14.24 -14.33
N TYR A 69 -14.19 -13.28 -13.49
CA TYR A 69 -13.63 -11.92 -13.57
C TYR A 69 -12.11 -11.88 -13.35
N GLN A 70 -11.56 -12.70 -12.46
CA GLN A 70 -10.10 -12.77 -12.27
C GLN A 70 -9.36 -13.27 -13.51
N VAL A 71 -9.95 -14.21 -14.25
CA VAL A 71 -9.40 -14.71 -15.52
C VAL A 71 -9.49 -13.62 -16.58
N GLU A 72 -10.67 -13.02 -16.76
CA GLU A 72 -10.90 -11.95 -17.73
C GLU A 72 -9.97 -10.75 -17.50
N ILE A 73 -9.76 -10.34 -16.24
CA ILE A 73 -8.80 -9.28 -15.90
C ILE A 73 -7.38 -9.65 -16.34
N LYS A 74 -6.95 -10.90 -16.11
CA LYS A 74 -5.61 -11.36 -16.52
C LYS A 74 -5.47 -11.36 -18.04
N GLU A 75 -6.48 -11.85 -18.75
CA GLU A 75 -6.53 -11.85 -20.21
C GLU A 75 -6.45 -10.42 -20.76
N LYS A 76 -7.26 -9.48 -20.23
CA LYS A 76 -7.20 -8.07 -20.64
C LYS A 76 -5.85 -7.41 -20.35
N ILE A 77 -5.22 -7.72 -19.23
CA ILE A 77 -3.86 -7.25 -18.93
C ILE A 77 -2.86 -7.78 -19.97
N GLN A 78 -2.99 -9.04 -20.38
CA GLN A 78 -2.12 -9.64 -21.38
C GLN A 78 -2.34 -9.03 -22.76
N GLU A 79 -3.60 -8.88 -23.20
CA GLU A 79 -3.97 -8.19 -24.44
C GLU A 79 -3.40 -6.75 -24.48
N ILE A 80 -3.49 -6.00 -23.37
CA ILE A 80 -2.94 -4.64 -23.27
C ILE A 80 -1.41 -4.64 -23.45
N LYS A 81 -0.70 -5.62 -22.89
CA LYS A 81 0.75 -5.72 -23.02
C LYS A 81 1.15 -5.98 -24.47
N GLU A 82 0.48 -6.93 -25.13
CA GLU A 82 0.72 -7.28 -26.53
C GLU A 82 0.45 -6.09 -27.44
N ASN A 83 -0.69 -5.41 -27.27
CA ASN A 83 -1.03 -4.22 -28.05
C ASN A 83 -0.03 -3.07 -27.82
N ARG A 84 0.52 -2.90 -26.62
CA ARG A 84 1.56 -1.89 -26.36
C ARG A 84 2.87 -2.22 -27.05
N GLU A 85 3.23 -3.49 -27.14
CA GLU A 85 4.43 -3.94 -27.84
C GLU A 85 4.28 -3.71 -29.35
N ILE A 86 3.15 -4.12 -29.92
CA ILE A 86 2.81 -3.87 -31.33
C ILE A 86 2.84 -2.37 -31.61
N LEU A 87 2.12 -1.56 -30.82
CA LEU A 87 2.10 -0.11 -30.96
C LEU A 87 3.52 0.49 -30.87
N SER A 88 4.40 -0.04 -30.01
CA SER A 88 5.77 0.46 -29.91
C SER A 88 6.56 0.24 -31.20
N GLN A 89 6.36 -0.89 -31.88
CA GLN A 89 6.98 -1.18 -33.17
C GLN A 89 6.40 -0.27 -34.26
N GLU A 90 5.08 -0.14 -34.32
CA GLU A 90 4.38 0.73 -35.28
C GLU A 90 4.79 2.20 -35.14
N LEU A 91 4.97 2.70 -33.92
CA LEU A 91 5.42 4.08 -33.68
C LEU A 91 6.86 4.32 -34.16
N VAL A 92 7.74 3.31 -34.07
CA VAL A 92 9.09 3.39 -34.63
C VAL A 92 9.04 3.46 -36.14
N ASP A 93 8.23 2.63 -36.79
CA ASP A 93 8.10 2.60 -38.24
C ASP A 93 7.44 3.88 -38.76
N TYR A 94 6.38 4.36 -38.09
CA TYR A 94 5.77 5.65 -38.41
C TYR A 94 6.77 6.81 -38.36
N TYR A 95 7.62 6.86 -37.34
CA TYR A 95 8.67 7.88 -37.25
C TYR A 95 9.69 7.75 -38.38
N ARG A 96 10.09 6.52 -38.76
CA ARG A 96 11.01 6.28 -39.88
C ARG A 96 10.43 6.77 -41.21
N GLU A 97 9.14 6.56 -41.43
CA GLU A 97 8.45 6.92 -42.68
C GLU A 97 8.11 8.41 -42.78
N ASN A 98 7.64 9.02 -41.68
CA ASN A 98 7.05 10.36 -41.70
C ASN A 98 7.98 11.44 -41.11
N GLY A 99 9.05 11.05 -40.40
CA GLY A 99 10.00 11.97 -39.78
C GLY A 99 9.43 12.83 -38.66
N THR A 100 8.21 12.51 -38.17
CA THR A 100 7.54 13.25 -37.10
C THR A 100 7.28 12.38 -35.87
N LEU A 101 7.31 13.02 -34.70
CA LEU A 101 7.01 12.41 -33.41
C LEU A 101 5.58 12.68 -32.96
N GLU A 102 4.77 13.34 -33.78
CA GLU A 102 3.40 13.70 -33.42
C GLU A 102 2.42 12.79 -34.16
N ILE A 103 1.44 12.27 -33.43
CA ILE A 103 0.35 11.45 -33.96
C ILE A 103 -0.98 11.97 -33.43
N VAL A 104 -2.01 11.96 -34.27
CA VAL A 104 -3.38 12.32 -33.86
C VAL A 104 -4.11 11.05 -33.43
N ASP A 105 -4.67 11.05 -32.22
CA ASP A 105 -5.47 9.92 -31.73
C ASP A 105 -6.88 9.91 -32.33
N ALA A 106 -7.63 8.83 -32.07
CA ALA A 106 -8.99 8.66 -32.58
C ALA A 106 -9.98 9.75 -32.11
N ASN A 107 -9.65 10.52 -31.07
CA ASN A 107 -10.46 11.62 -30.56
C ASN A 107 -10.00 12.98 -31.09
N GLY A 108 -9.02 13.01 -32.00
CA GLY A 108 -8.47 14.25 -32.56
C GLY A 108 -7.39 14.91 -31.70
N ASN A 109 -6.92 14.26 -30.62
CA ASN A 109 -5.86 14.83 -29.78
C ASN A 109 -4.48 14.52 -30.37
N VAL A 110 -3.61 15.54 -30.42
CA VAL A 110 -2.20 15.34 -30.77
C VAL A 110 -1.46 14.73 -29.57
N LYS A 111 -0.83 13.59 -29.80
CA LYS A 111 0.08 12.92 -28.86
C LYS A 111 1.50 12.96 -29.41
N ARG A 112 2.47 13.18 -28.53
CA ARG A 112 3.89 13.13 -28.86
C ARG A 112 4.52 11.81 -28.44
N MET A 113 5.22 11.15 -29.37
CA MET A 113 6.01 9.96 -29.15
C MET A 113 7.21 10.26 -28.24
N LYS A 114 7.49 9.34 -27.30
CA LYS A 114 8.68 9.40 -26.45
C LYS A 114 9.47 8.09 -26.61
N PHE A 115 10.61 8.16 -27.28
CA PHE A 115 11.53 7.03 -27.33
C PHE A 115 12.25 6.86 -25.99
N SER A 116 12.25 5.64 -25.48
CA SER A 116 13.03 5.25 -24.30
C SER A 116 13.91 4.06 -24.67
N VAL A 117 15.17 4.33 -24.98
CA VAL A 117 16.18 3.29 -25.22
C VAL A 117 16.78 2.88 -23.88
N LYS A 118 16.83 1.58 -23.59
CA LYS A 118 17.54 1.03 -22.42
C LYS A 118 18.36 -0.18 -22.87
N LEU A 119 19.59 -0.28 -22.37
CA LEU A 119 20.37 -1.51 -22.44
C LEU A 119 19.83 -2.48 -21.39
N VAL A 120 19.62 -3.73 -21.79
CA VAL A 120 19.30 -4.85 -20.90
C VAL A 120 20.48 -5.82 -20.95
N ASN A 121 20.92 -6.29 -19.78
CA ASN A 121 21.93 -7.35 -19.63
C ASN A 121 21.28 -8.72 -19.78
#